data_AF-A0A971T6R0-F1
#
_entry.id   AF-A0A971T6R0-F1
#
_cell.length_a   1.000
_cell.length_b   1.000
_cell.length_c   1.000
_cell.angle_alpha   90.00
_cell.angle_beta   90.00
_cell.angle_gamma   90.00
#
_symmetry.space_group_name_H-M   'P 1'
#
loop_
_entity.id
_entity.type
_entity.pdbx_description
1 polymer ?
#
loop_
_entity_poly.entity_id
_entity_poly.type
_entity_poly.pdbx_seq_one_letter_code
_entity_poly.pdbx_strand_id
1 'polypeptide(L)'
;MMNLKEQEDLLAKVEKAKEQIARLRKQQEDLEREKAALEDLGQRQEEWHRGRKELSDRLLKSLAVLESEEAALARRAALVRDTREGFARTVEELASIREDRWTQATLKEELTRALVLLHRGRTELSEARARIRALEGRPAHDGAEDEAVAVAGPPPSLRPLGAGELLRIGFWLLLPAAVMAAAIALLVIFL
;
A
#
# COMPACT_ATOMS: atom_id res chain seq x y z
N MET A 1 -83.59 17.49 39.44
CA MET A 1 -83.77 17.28 37.99
C MET A 1 -82.76 18.16 37.30
N MET A 2 -81.81 17.56 36.58
CA MET A 2 -80.80 18.32 35.85
C MET A 2 -81.49 19.10 34.73
N ASN A 3 -81.15 20.38 34.56
CA ASN A 3 -81.86 21.27 33.63
C ASN A 3 -81.45 20.91 32.19
N LEU A 4 -82.39 20.87 31.23
CA LEU A 4 -82.12 20.41 29.85
C LEU A 4 -80.97 21.19 29.20
N LYS A 5 -80.87 22.49 29.50
CA LYS A 5 -79.76 23.37 29.07
C LYS A 5 -78.39 22.93 29.61
N GLU A 6 -78.31 22.43 30.84
CA GLU A 6 -77.04 21.98 31.43
C GLU A 6 -76.52 20.71 30.75
N GLN A 7 -77.41 19.83 30.29
CA GLN A 7 -77.03 18.66 29.50
C GLN A 7 -76.53 19.04 28.10
N GLU A 8 -77.18 19.99 27.43
CA GLU A 8 -76.74 20.51 26.13
C GLU A 8 -75.36 21.20 26.22
N ASP A 9 -75.14 22.01 27.25
CA ASP A 9 -73.84 22.67 27.49
C ASP A 9 -72.72 21.67 27.80
N LEU A 10 -73.03 20.58 28.53
CA LEU A 10 -72.09 19.49 28.79
C LEU A 10 -71.74 18.73 27.51
N LEU A 11 -72.73 18.41 26.67
CA LEU A 11 -72.52 17.76 25.38
C LEU A 11 -71.65 18.64 24.47
N ALA A 12 -71.93 19.94 24.39
CA ALA A 12 -71.12 20.87 23.60
C ALA A 12 -69.67 20.96 24.11
N LYS A 13 -69.44 20.94 25.43
CA LYS A 13 -68.09 20.89 26.02
C LYS A 13 -67.37 19.58 25.71
N VAL A 14 -68.07 18.44 25.74
CA VAL A 14 -67.50 17.14 25.40
C VAL A 14 -67.10 17.08 23.92
N GLU A 15 -67.95 17.55 23.01
CA GLU A 15 -67.63 17.60 21.58
C GLU A 15 -66.44 18.54 21.30
N LYS A 16 -66.41 19.72 21.91
CA LYS A 16 -65.27 20.63 21.82
C LYS A 16 -63.97 19.99 22.34
N ALA A 17 -64.04 19.28 23.46
CA ALA A 17 -62.89 18.56 24.02
C ALA A 17 -62.41 17.43 23.08
N LYS A 18 -63.33 16.66 22.48
CA LYS A 18 -63.01 15.63 21.48
C LYS A 18 -62.33 16.21 20.24
N GLU A 19 -62.86 17.31 19.70
CA GLU A 19 -62.23 18.03 18.58
C GLU A 19 -60.82 18.49 18.94
N GLN A 20 -60.64 19.00 20.16
CA GLN A 20 -59.35 19.47 20.64
C GLN A 20 -58.34 18.32 20.78
N ILE A 21 -58.78 17.16 21.27
CA ILE A 21 -57.98 15.92 21.31
C ILE A 21 -57.60 15.48 19.89
N ALA A 22 -58.55 15.51 18.94
CA ALA A 22 -58.27 15.13 17.56
C ALA A 22 -57.22 16.07 16.91
N ARG A 23 -57.33 17.39 17.15
CA ARG A 23 -56.34 18.37 16.69
C ARG A 23 -54.97 18.11 17.31
N LEU A 24 -54.91 17.88 18.62
CA LEU A 24 -53.65 17.59 19.32
C LEU A 24 -52.99 16.30 18.83
N ARG A 25 -53.77 15.24 18.59
CA ARG A 25 -53.24 13.99 18.01
C ARG A 25 -52.64 14.19 16.63
N LYS A 26 -53.33 14.94 15.77
CA LYS A 26 -52.80 15.28 14.44
C LYS A 26 -51.48 16.08 14.54
N GLN A 27 -51.43 17.07 15.43
CA GLN A 27 -50.21 17.83 15.69
C GLN A 27 -49.08 16.95 16.24
N GLN A 28 -49.41 15.98 17.10
CA GLN A 28 -48.44 15.01 17.61
C GLN A 28 -47.90 14.12 16.49
N GLU A 29 -48.74 13.58 15.61
CA GLU A 29 -48.31 12.77 14.47
C GLU A 29 -47.42 13.56 13.51
N ASP A 30 -47.77 14.81 13.23
CA ASP A 30 -46.96 15.69 12.37
C ASP A 30 -45.58 15.98 13.00
N LEU A 31 -45.54 16.23 14.32
CA LEU A 31 -44.29 16.40 15.07
C LEU A 31 -43.44 15.13 15.11
N GLU A 32 -44.05 13.96 15.27
CA GLU A 32 -43.34 12.67 15.26
C GLU A 32 -42.72 12.39 13.88
N ARG A 33 -43.41 12.75 12.79
CA ARG A 33 -42.87 12.67 11.43
C ARG A 33 -41.70 13.63 11.20
N GLU A 34 -41.83 14.88 11.65
CA GLU A 34 -40.76 15.87 11.54
C GLU A 34 -39.53 15.44 12.33
N LYS A 35 -39.73 14.92 13.55
CA LYS A 35 -38.67 14.37 14.39
C LYS A 35 -37.95 13.22 13.67
N ALA A 36 -38.68 12.26 13.11
CA ALA A 36 -38.10 11.14 12.38
C ALA A 36 -37.27 11.61 11.16
N ALA A 37 -37.75 12.63 10.44
CA ALA A 37 -37.03 13.21 9.31
C ALA A 37 -35.72 13.91 9.75
N LEU A 38 -35.75 14.63 10.88
CA LEU A 38 -34.56 15.27 11.45
C LEU A 38 -33.53 14.25 11.95
N GLU A 39 -33.99 13.14 12.54
CA GLU A 39 -33.12 12.05 12.98
C GLU A 39 -32.44 11.36 11.78
N ASP A 40 -33.17 11.05 10.70
CA ASP A 40 -32.58 10.49 9.47
C ASP A 40 -31.54 11.44 8.85
N LEU A 41 -31.85 12.73 8.79
CA LEU A 41 -30.92 13.74 8.29
C LEU A 41 -29.66 13.86 9.16
N GLY A 42 -29.81 13.78 10.49
CA GLY A 42 -28.70 13.75 11.43
C GLY A 42 -27.80 12.54 11.23
N GLN A 43 -28.39 11.35 11.06
CA GLN A 43 -27.64 10.11 10.78
C GLN A 43 -26.84 10.22 9.47
N ARG A 44 -27.47 10.71 8.39
CA ARG A 44 -26.80 10.92 7.09
C ARG A 44 -25.65 11.91 7.20
N GLN A 45 -25.81 12.99 7.96
CA GLN A 45 -24.73 13.96 8.18
C GLN A 45 -23.57 13.33 8.93
N GLU A 46 -23.84 12.54 9.96
CA GLU A 46 -22.78 11.85 10.72
C GLU A 46 -22.04 10.84 9.85
N GLU A 47 -22.76 10.04 9.06
CA GLU A 47 -22.19 9.10 8.10
C GLU A 47 -21.32 9.82 7.06
N TRP A 48 -21.82 10.91 6.48
CA TRP A 48 -21.06 11.75 5.56
C TRP A 48 -19.77 12.28 6.20
N HIS A 49 -19.86 12.85 7.39
CA HIS A 49 -18.68 13.41 8.06
C HIS A 49 -17.65 12.35 8.40
N ARG A 50 -18.09 11.17 8.85
CA ARG A 50 -17.23 10.02 9.15
C ARG A 50 -16.56 9.51 7.87
N GLY A 51 -17.35 9.21 6.83
CA GLY A 51 -16.86 8.71 5.55
C GLY A 51 -15.93 9.69 4.85
N ARG A 52 -16.24 10.99 4.87
CA ARG A 52 -15.36 12.03 4.32
C ARG A 52 -14.01 12.08 5.05
N LYS A 53 -14.02 12.01 6.37
CA LYS A 53 -12.77 12.03 7.16
C LYS A 53 -11.93 10.78 6.86
N GLU A 54 -12.56 9.61 6.89
CA GLU A 54 -11.91 8.35 6.61
C GLU A 54 -11.31 8.30 5.19
N LEU A 55 -12.07 8.72 4.18
CA LEU A 55 -11.62 8.75 2.80
C LEU A 55 -10.44 9.72 2.64
N SER A 56 -10.53 10.92 3.21
CA SER A 56 -9.43 11.88 3.20
C SER A 56 -8.16 11.31 3.85
N ASP A 57 -8.28 10.67 5.01
CA ASP A 57 -7.15 10.07 5.71
C ASP A 57 -6.51 8.93 4.90
N ARG A 58 -7.33 8.08 4.26
CA ARG A 58 -6.85 7.01 3.36
C ARG A 58 -6.16 7.58 2.12
N LEU A 59 -6.75 8.59 1.48
CA LEU A 59 -6.19 9.24 0.30
C LEU A 59 -4.85 9.91 0.62
N LEU A 60 -4.74 10.64 1.73
CA LEU A 60 -3.49 11.28 2.15
C LEU A 60 -2.37 10.25 2.40
N LYS A 61 -2.70 9.12 3.04
CA LYS A 61 -1.74 8.03 3.24
C LYS A 61 -1.29 7.43 1.90
N SER A 62 -2.24 7.15 1.00
CA SER A 62 -1.92 6.59 -0.32
C SER A 62 -1.07 7.55 -1.16
N LEU A 63 -1.34 8.85 -1.07
CA LEU A 63 -0.56 9.88 -1.76
C LEU A 63 0.89 9.89 -1.26
N ALA A 64 1.10 9.84 0.06
CA ALA A 64 2.44 9.79 0.63
C ALA A 64 3.23 8.54 0.19
N VAL A 65 2.57 7.39 0.05
CA VAL A 65 3.19 6.17 -0.51
C VAL A 65 3.61 6.42 -1.95
N LEU A 66 2.71 6.94 -2.78
CA LEU A 66 3.00 7.24 -4.19
C LEU A 66 4.14 8.25 -4.35
N GLU A 67 4.19 9.31 -3.55
CA GLU A 67 5.29 10.29 -3.56
C GLU A 67 6.63 9.63 -3.21
N SER A 68 6.62 8.71 -2.23
CA SER A 68 7.83 7.98 -1.84
C SER A 68 8.32 7.02 -2.95
N GLU A 69 7.38 6.38 -3.65
CA GLU A 69 7.65 5.50 -4.78
C GLU A 69 8.16 6.28 -5.98
N GLU A 70 7.54 7.42 -6.31
CA GLU A 70 7.98 8.33 -7.35
C GLU A 70 9.42 8.79 -7.09
N ALA A 71 9.73 9.22 -5.87
CA ALA A 71 11.08 9.60 -5.50
C ALA A 71 12.07 8.43 -5.60
N ALA A 72 11.66 7.21 -5.28
CA ALA A 72 12.48 6.01 -5.44
C ALA A 72 12.75 5.68 -6.92
N LEU A 73 11.73 5.78 -7.78
CA LEU A 73 11.85 5.61 -9.22
C LEU A 73 12.74 6.68 -9.83
N ALA A 74 12.61 7.94 -9.43
CA ALA A 74 13.45 9.04 -9.89
C ALA A 74 14.93 8.80 -9.56
N ARG A 75 15.24 8.35 -8.32
CA ARG A 75 16.61 7.98 -7.93
C ARG A 75 17.15 6.81 -8.75
N ARG A 76 16.33 5.79 -9.00
CA ARG A 76 16.70 4.64 -9.86
C ARG A 76 16.99 5.10 -11.28
N ALA A 77 16.14 5.94 -11.86
CA ALA A 77 16.31 6.48 -13.20
C ALA A 77 17.58 7.33 -13.33
N ALA A 78 17.88 8.17 -12.34
CA ALA A 78 19.12 8.95 -12.29
C ALA A 78 20.35 8.04 -12.28
N LEU A 79 20.38 7.01 -11.42
CA LEU A 79 21.50 6.06 -11.37
C LEU A 79 21.69 5.31 -12.70
N VAL A 80 20.61 4.90 -13.36
CA VAL A 80 20.67 4.26 -14.69
C VAL A 80 21.23 5.22 -15.73
N ARG A 81 20.78 6.48 -15.74
CA ARG A 81 21.29 7.50 -16.66
C ARG A 81 22.78 7.74 -16.45
N ASP A 82 23.21 7.97 -15.21
CA ASP A 82 24.61 8.25 -14.89
C ASP A 82 25.51 7.06 -15.26
N THR A 83 25.02 5.82 -15.04
CA THR A 83 25.73 4.60 -15.46
C THR A 83 25.85 4.50 -16.98
N ARG A 84 24.78 4.82 -17.72
CA ARG A 84 24.78 4.84 -19.19
C ARG A 84 25.77 5.87 -19.72
N GLU A 85 25.80 7.07 -19.15
CA GLU A 85 26.72 8.14 -19.54
C GLU A 85 28.19 7.75 -19.28
N GLY A 86 28.47 7.11 -18.14
CA GLY A 86 29.80 6.56 -17.82
C GLY A 86 30.24 5.52 -18.84
N PHE A 87 29.38 4.55 -19.17
CA PHE A 87 29.67 3.56 -20.20
C PHE A 87 29.90 4.17 -21.58
N ALA A 88 29.08 5.15 -21.99
CA ALA A 88 29.25 5.83 -23.27
C ALA A 88 30.62 6.52 -23.34
N ARG A 89 31.02 7.22 -22.27
CA ARG A 89 32.34 7.87 -22.17
C ARG A 89 33.48 6.85 -22.25
N THR A 90 33.39 5.74 -21.52
CA THR A 90 34.43 4.71 -21.52
C THR A 90 34.55 4.03 -22.89
N VAL A 91 33.45 3.82 -23.61
CA VAL A 91 33.47 3.34 -24.99
C VAL A 91 34.15 4.35 -25.92
N GLU A 92 33.86 5.64 -25.77
CA GLU A 92 34.50 6.70 -26.55
C GLU A 92 36.01 6.80 -26.28
N GLU A 93 36.42 6.76 -24.99
CA GLU A 93 37.83 6.74 -24.58
C GLU A 93 38.58 5.55 -25.22
N LEU A 94 37.99 4.35 -25.19
CA LEU A 94 38.59 3.16 -25.82
C LEU A 94 38.64 3.26 -27.34
N ALA A 95 37.59 3.79 -27.99
CA ALA A 95 37.55 3.98 -29.43
C ALA A 95 38.54 5.05 -29.92
N SER A 96 38.97 5.98 -29.04
CA SER A 96 39.96 6.99 -29.37
C SER A 96 41.40 6.44 -29.48
N ILE A 97 41.64 5.22 -28.98
CA ILE A 97 42.95 4.56 -29.03
C ILE A 97 43.26 4.20 -30.48
N ARG A 98 44.37 4.75 -30.99
CA ARG A 98 44.84 4.56 -32.36
C ARG A 98 46.17 3.82 -32.37
N GLU A 99 46.08 2.50 -32.33
CA GLU A 99 47.24 1.60 -32.32
C GLU A 99 48.10 1.74 -33.60
N ASP A 100 47.49 2.15 -34.71
CA ASP A 100 48.14 2.43 -35.99
C ASP A 100 49.17 3.57 -35.93
N ARG A 101 49.08 4.44 -34.92
CA ARG A 101 50.00 5.58 -34.73
C ARG A 101 51.16 5.29 -33.78
N TRP A 102 51.21 4.11 -33.18
CA TRP A 102 52.25 3.77 -32.22
C TRP A 102 53.59 3.56 -32.91
N THR A 103 54.67 4.09 -32.32
CA THR A 103 56.05 3.92 -32.81
C THR A 103 56.85 3.11 -31.80
N GLN A 104 57.97 2.51 -32.21
CA GLN A 104 58.84 1.77 -31.28
C GLN A 104 59.29 2.59 -30.06
N ALA A 105 59.47 3.91 -30.24
CA ALA A 105 59.85 4.81 -29.15
C ALA A 105 58.72 5.09 -28.15
N THR A 106 57.45 5.11 -28.60
CA THR A 106 56.27 5.44 -27.78
C THR A 106 55.46 4.22 -27.34
N LEU A 107 55.73 3.04 -27.92
CA LEU A 107 54.96 1.81 -27.73
C LEU A 107 54.73 1.45 -26.26
N LYS A 108 55.78 1.51 -25.44
CA LYS A 108 55.68 1.16 -24.02
C LYS A 108 54.74 2.09 -23.25
N GLU A 109 54.79 3.38 -23.53
CA GLU A 109 53.94 4.38 -22.85
C GLU A 109 52.49 4.25 -23.30
N GLU A 110 52.24 4.18 -24.61
CA GLU A 110 50.90 4.08 -25.17
C GLU A 110 50.21 2.77 -24.78
N LEU A 111 50.94 1.65 -24.78
CA LEU A 111 50.42 0.36 -24.33
C LEU A 111 50.04 0.40 -22.83
N THR A 112 50.88 1.04 -22.00
CA THR A 112 50.56 1.21 -20.58
C THR A 112 49.29 2.04 -20.41
N ARG A 113 49.15 3.15 -21.15
CA ARG A 113 47.96 4.00 -21.14
C ARG A 113 46.71 3.23 -21.58
N ALA A 114 46.79 2.49 -22.67
CA ALA A 114 45.70 1.66 -23.18
C ALA A 114 45.27 0.58 -22.17
N LEU A 115 46.22 -0.09 -21.52
CA LEU A 115 45.95 -1.09 -20.48
C LEU A 115 45.29 -0.48 -19.24
N VAL A 116 45.68 0.74 -18.84
CA VAL A 116 45.04 1.47 -17.75
C VAL A 116 43.58 1.81 -18.10
N LEU A 117 43.32 2.31 -19.30
CA LEU A 117 41.94 2.59 -19.77
C LEU A 117 41.10 1.32 -19.80
N LEU A 118 41.66 0.21 -20.28
CA LEU A 118 41.00 -1.09 -20.31
C LEU A 118 40.67 -1.59 -18.89
N HIS A 119 41.60 -1.46 -17.94
CA HIS A 119 41.37 -1.84 -16.55
C HIS A 119 40.28 -0.98 -15.92
N ARG A 120 40.33 0.34 -16.13
CA ARG A 120 39.30 1.29 -15.66
C ARG A 120 37.92 0.90 -16.15
N GLY A 121 37.76 0.60 -17.44
CA GLY A 121 36.47 0.19 -18.00
C GLY A 121 35.96 -1.13 -17.42
N ARG A 122 36.84 -2.10 -17.13
CA ARG A 122 36.46 -3.35 -16.45
C ARG A 122 35.97 -3.10 -15.03
N THR A 123 36.67 -2.25 -14.29
CA THR A 123 36.28 -1.87 -12.92
C THR A 123 34.93 -1.16 -12.94
N GLU A 124 34.74 -0.18 -13.81
CA GLU A 124 33.46 0.54 -13.93
C GLU A 124 32.29 -0.40 -14.28
N LEU A 125 32.49 -1.35 -15.20
CA LEU A 125 31.48 -2.35 -15.54
C LEU A 125 31.13 -3.24 -14.35
N SER A 126 32.13 -3.67 -13.58
CA SER A 126 31.93 -4.52 -12.40
C SER A 126 31.16 -3.78 -11.29
N GLU A 127 31.51 -2.52 -11.04
CA GLU A 127 30.85 -1.68 -10.05
C GLU A 127 29.42 -1.35 -10.48
N ALA A 128 29.20 -0.99 -11.74
CA ALA A 128 27.88 -0.71 -12.28
C ALA A 128 26.95 -1.92 -12.17
N ARG A 129 27.45 -3.14 -12.45
CA ARG A 129 26.69 -4.38 -12.25
C ARG A 129 26.33 -4.60 -10.78
N ALA A 130 27.23 -4.30 -9.85
CA ALA A 130 26.94 -4.39 -8.42
C ALA A 130 25.85 -3.36 -8.01
N ARG A 131 25.95 -2.12 -8.49
CA ARG A 131 24.96 -1.06 -8.26
C ARG A 131 23.57 -1.44 -8.81
N ILE A 132 23.50 -1.98 -10.02
CA ILE A 132 22.23 -2.41 -10.65
C ILE A 132 21.59 -3.57 -9.87
N ARG A 133 22.35 -4.60 -9.47
CA ARG A 133 21.83 -5.69 -8.64
C ARG A 133 21.29 -5.20 -7.29
N ALA A 134 21.94 -4.19 -6.70
CA ALA A 134 21.46 -3.58 -5.46
C ALA A 134 20.13 -2.82 -5.65
N LEU A 135 19.79 -2.38 -6.88
CA LEU A 135 18.48 -1.80 -7.19
C LEU A 135 17.37 -2.87 -7.29
N GLU A 136 17.70 -4.05 -7.82
CA GLU A 136 16.80 -5.21 -8.01
C GLU A 136 16.49 -5.93 -6.70
N GLY A 137 17.47 -6.03 -5.78
CA GLY A 137 17.32 -6.69 -4.49
C GLY A 137 16.46 -5.95 -3.46
N ARG A 138 15.82 -4.84 -3.83
CA ARG A 138 14.86 -4.13 -2.98
C ARG A 138 13.45 -4.51 -3.45
N PRO A 139 12.70 -5.34 -2.71
CA PRO A 139 11.32 -5.61 -3.07
C PRO A 139 10.57 -4.27 -3.09
N ALA A 140 9.99 -3.96 -4.24
CA ALA A 140 8.89 -3.03 -4.29
C ALA A 140 7.76 -3.68 -3.48
N HIS A 141 7.18 -2.94 -2.54
CA HIS A 141 6.04 -3.34 -1.72
C HIS A 141 6.36 -4.19 -0.47
N ASP A 142 6.83 -3.53 0.60
CA ASP A 142 6.36 -3.84 1.97
C ASP A 142 4.98 -3.17 2.20
N GLY A 143 4.09 -3.32 1.22
CA GLY A 143 2.67 -3.05 1.33
C GLY A 143 1.97 -4.37 1.62
N ALA A 144 2.19 -4.91 2.81
CA ALA A 144 1.24 -5.86 3.36
C ALA A 144 0.07 -5.05 3.89
N GLU A 145 -0.99 -5.01 3.09
CA GLU A 145 -2.35 -4.85 3.58
C GLU A 145 -2.53 -5.85 4.73
N ASP A 146 -2.53 -5.37 5.96
CA ASP A 146 -3.08 -6.11 7.09
C ASP A 146 -4.18 -5.25 7.71
N GLU A 147 -5.39 -5.59 7.28
CA GLU A 147 -6.65 -5.19 7.87
C GLU A 147 -6.71 -5.79 9.28
N ALA A 148 -6.29 -5.04 10.30
CA ALA A 148 -6.74 -5.27 11.67
C ALA A 148 -6.69 -3.98 12.48
N VAL A 149 -7.88 -3.48 12.81
CA VAL A 149 -8.10 -2.51 13.87
C VAL A 149 -7.48 -3.06 15.15
N ALA A 150 -6.36 -2.49 15.59
CA ALA A 150 -5.81 -2.70 16.93
C ALA A 150 -5.35 -1.36 17.51
N VAL A 151 -6.00 -1.03 18.63
CA VAL A 151 -5.75 0.13 19.49
C VAL A 151 -4.28 0.21 19.90
N ALA A 152 -3.79 1.45 20.00
CA ALA A 152 -2.41 1.83 20.31
C ALA A 152 -1.75 1.02 21.44
N GLY A 153 -0.54 0.53 21.15
CA GLY A 153 0.44 0.05 22.12
C GLY A 153 1.87 0.43 21.67
N PRO A 154 2.83 0.63 22.60
CA PRO A 154 4.18 1.15 22.30
C PRO A 154 5.03 0.12 21.53
N PRO A 155 6.07 0.55 20.79
CA PRO A 155 6.79 -0.32 19.86
C PRO A 155 7.68 -1.31 20.61
N PRO A 156 7.66 -2.62 20.26
CA PRO A 156 8.73 -3.52 20.65
C PRO A 156 9.50 -4.01 19.42
N SER A 157 10.78 -3.62 19.40
CA SER A 157 11.97 -4.45 19.19
C SER A 157 11.94 -5.58 18.13
N LEU A 158 12.99 -5.56 17.30
CA LEU A 158 13.40 -6.62 16.38
C LEU A 158 13.14 -8.03 16.96
N ARG A 159 12.11 -8.67 16.41
CA ARG A 159 11.67 -10.01 16.79
C ARG A 159 12.75 -11.01 16.33
N PRO A 160 13.43 -11.74 17.22
CA PRO A 160 14.19 -12.90 16.79
C PRO A 160 13.19 -13.91 16.22
N LEU A 161 13.39 -14.33 14.96
CA LEU A 161 12.57 -15.35 14.34
C LEU A 161 12.51 -16.57 15.27
N GLY A 162 11.30 -16.93 15.71
CA GLY A 162 11.10 -18.03 16.63
C GLY A 162 11.44 -19.36 15.97
N ALA A 163 12.09 -20.26 16.71
CA ALA A 163 12.44 -21.60 16.23
C ALA A 163 11.24 -22.37 15.62
N GLY A 164 10.01 -22.07 16.05
CA GLY A 164 8.78 -22.65 15.49
C GLY A 164 8.38 -22.13 14.09
N GLU A 165 8.77 -20.91 13.72
CA GLU A 165 8.51 -20.34 12.39
C GLU A 165 9.51 -20.92 11.35
N LEU A 166 10.77 -21.06 11.76
CA LEU A 166 11.80 -21.77 10.99
C LEU A 166 11.43 -23.26 10.76
N LEU A 167 10.81 -23.92 11.74
CA LEU A 167 10.33 -25.30 11.60
C LEU A 167 9.14 -25.43 10.63
N ARG A 168 8.24 -24.44 10.59
CA ARG A 168 7.11 -24.40 9.63
C ARG A 168 7.57 -24.19 8.19
N ILE A 169 8.59 -23.35 7.98
CA ILE A 169 9.19 -23.12 6.66
C ILE A 169 9.94 -24.37 6.17
N GLY A 170 10.66 -25.06 7.07
CA GLY A 170 11.27 -26.35 6.76
C GLY A 170 10.24 -27.42 6.36
N PHE A 171 9.07 -27.44 7.02
CA PHE A 171 8.02 -28.42 6.74
C PHE A 171 7.42 -28.27 5.33
N TRP A 172 7.20 -27.05 4.85
CA TRP A 172 6.66 -26.81 3.50
C TRP A 172 7.68 -27.09 2.39
N LEU A 173 8.97 -26.92 2.65
CA LEU A 173 10.02 -27.17 1.66
C LEU A 173 10.35 -28.66 1.50
N LEU A 174 10.22 -29.46 2.57
CA LEU A 174 10.50 -30.91 2.52
C LEU A 174 9.31 -31.77 2.07
N LEU A 175 8.07 -31.26 2.12
CA LEU A 175 6.87 -32.04 1.80
C LEU A 175 6.83 -32.55 0.33
N PRO A 176 7.15 -31.73 -0.69
CA PRO A 176 7.18 -32.20 -2.08
C PRO A 176 8.27 -33.26 -2.31
N ALA A 177 9.44 -33.08 -1.69
CA ALA A 177 10.57 -34.01 -1.81
C ALA A 177 10.28 -35.35 -1.15
N ALA A 178 9.60 -35.36 0.01
CA ALA A 178 9.19 -36.58 0.70
C ALA A 178 8.15 -37.38 -0.10
N VAL A 179 7.17 -36.71 -0.71
CA VAL A 179 6.16 -37.35 -1.58
C VAL A 179 6.83 -37.98 -2.82
N MET A 180 7.77 -37.27 -3.44
CA MET A 180 8.54 -37.79 -4.58
C MET A 180 9.38 -39.02 -4.20
N ALA A 181 10.06 -38.98 -3.05
CA ALA A 181 10.84 -40.12 -2.57
C ALA A 181 9.96 -41.35 -2.27
N ALA A 182 8.78 -41.15 -1.69
CA ALA A 182 7.83 -42.23 -1.42
C ALA A 182 7.24 -42.83 -2.71
N ALA A 183 6.95 -42.01 -3.72
CA ALA A 183 6.48 -42.47 -5.03
C ALA A 183 7.55 -43.31 -5.75
N ILE A 184 8.82 -42.90 -5.69
CA ILE A 184 9.94 -43.65 -6.25
C ILE A 184 10.11 -45.00 -5.53
N ALA A 185 10.04 -45.02 -4.20
CA ALA A 185 10.14 -46.26 -3.43
C ALA A 185 9.00 -47.25 -3.76
N LEU A 186 7.77 -46.76 -3.89
CA LEU A 186 6.62 -47.58 -4.30
C LEU A 186 6.79 -48.16 -5.71
N LEU A 187 7.33 -47.37 -6.64
CA LEU A 187 7.59 -47.82 -8.01
C LEU A 187 8.67 -48.90 -8.07
N VAL A 188 9.69 -48.82 -7.21
CA VAL A 188 10.74 -49.87 -7.09
C VAL A 188 10.21 -51.15 -6.44
N ILE A 189 9.26 -51.05 -5.52
CA ILE A 189 8.65 -52.23 -4.86
C ILE A 189 7.67 -52.97 -5.80
N PHE A 190 7.06 -52.25 -6.75
CA PHE A 190 6.09 -52.81 -7.70
C PHE A 190 6.69 -53.21 -9.07
N LEU A 191 8.01 -53.07 -9.25
CA LEU A 191 8.75 -53.47 -10.46
C LEU A 191 9.46 -54.82 -10.27
#